data_AF-A0A3N5RJQ0-F1
#
_entry.id   AF-A0A3N5RJQ0-F1
#
_cell.length_a   1.000
_cell.length_b   1.000
_cell.length_c   1.000
_cell.angle_alpha   90.00
_cell.angle_beta   90.00
_cell.angle_gamma   90.00
#
_symmetry.space_group_name_H-M   'P 1'
#
loop_
_entity.id
_entity.type
_entity.pdbx_description
1 polymer ?
#
loop_
_entity_poly.entity_id
_entity_poly.type
_entity_poly.pdbx_seq_one_letter_code
_entity_poly.pdbx_strand_id
1 'polypeptide(L)'
;MQRIIIVNWIDWSESFVDANGSFYCGATAEQKQNAARLAEAADLIIYAADLHPLEADEFAVNGGLYPVHNTLYPERLKPDFVYMRTAQSEKLPLRNKTTSPRLTDLLAQAVKGRKSGLLVPRDIYFQASETRPFCAPGDIEETFRQPLVSEMAFLKENFQFMIAPKKYFDATRLGNTGPLPPDQNDLPLWNVNVFNLLVRKYPTEKFELWLINTGVVESICLLHTSIGLKQLFPRARVINVADATTPLYGLGLGFASAVESRTACERICREVGIEYLSTAECLRVMQ
;
A
#
# COMPACT_ATOMS: atom_id res chain seq x y z
N MET A 1 8.56 -11.10 26.40
CA MET A 1 7.73 -10.13 25.67
C MET A 1 7.06 -10.90 24.53
N GLN A 2 5.76 -10.72 24.27
CA GLN A 2 5.12 -11.42 23.16
C GLN A 2 5.55 -10.77 21.85
N ARG A 3 6.05 -11.55 20.90
CA ARG A 3 6.38 -11.11 19.55
C ARG A 3 5.11 -11.08 18.68
N ILE A 4 4.94 -10.02 17.90
CA ILE A 4 3.86 -9.88 16.90
C ILE A 4 4.50 -9.54 15.56
N ILE A 5 4.25 -10.39 14.57
CA ILE A 5 4.77 -10.28 13.21
C ILE A 5 3.67 -9.71 12.31
N ILE A 6 3.93 -8.53 11.78
CA ILE A 6 3.02 -7.79 10.92
C ILE A 6 3.64 -7.69 9.53
N VAL A 7 2.98 -8.25 8.53
CA VAL A 7 3.39 -8.12 7.13
C VAL A 7 2.60 -6.99 6.48
N ASN A 8 3.33 -5.96 6.02
CA ASN A 8 2.78 -4.84 5.28
C ASN A 8 2.95 -5.10 3.79
N TRP A 9 1.81 -5.13 3.10
CA TRP A 9 1.68 -5.23 1.67
C TRP A 9 1.42 -3.85 1.11
N ILE A 10 2.41 -3.23 0.49
CA ILE A 10 2.36 -1.84 0.02
C ILE A 10 2.09 -1.82 -1.48
N ASP A 11 0.91 -1.35 -1.89
CA ASP A 11 0.50 -1.16 -3.29
C ASP A 11 0.59 -2.39 -4.19
N TRP A 12 0.50 -3.60 -3.62
CA TRP A 12 0.32 -4.85 -4.34
C TRP A 12 -1.02 -4.91 -5.07
N SER A 13 -1.19 -4.12 -6.12
CA SER A 13 -2.39 -4.09 -6.98
C SER A 13 -2.12 -4.79 -8.33
N GLU A 14 -2.99 -4.57 -9.31
CA GLU A 14 -2.77 -5.00 -10.69
C GLU A 14 -1.76 -4.09 -11.40
N SER A 15 -0.83 -4.69 -12.14
CA SER A 15 0.32 -4.00 -12.74
C SER A 15 0.33 -4.17 -14.26
N PHE A 16 0.90 -3.20 -15.01
CA PHE A 16 1.00 -3.27 -16.47
C PHE A 16 2.19 -2.47 -17.02
N VAL A 17 2.63 -2.84 -18.22
CA VAL A 17 3.72 -2.17 -18.95
C VAL A 17 3.24 -1.86 -20.36
N ASP A 18 3.40 -0.63 -20.83
CA ASP A 18 3.09 -0.28 -22.22
C ASP A 18 4.26 -0.57 -23.18
N ALA A 19 4.03 -0.39 -24.48
CA ALA A 19 5.03 -0.71 -25.51
C ALA A 19 6.19 0.31 -25.58
N ASN A 20 6.09 1.44 -24.87
CA ASN A 20 7.07 2.52 -24.85
C ASN A 20 7.90 2.53 -23.56
N GLY A 21 7.66 1.60 -22.64
CA GLY A 21 8.40 1.49 -21.37
C GLY A 21 7.86 2.42 -20.28
N SER A 22 6.66 2.99 -20.42
CA SER A 22 6.02 3.76 -19.34
C SER A 22 5.61 2.80 -18.21
N PHE A 23 6.10 3.07 -17.00
CA PHE A 23 6.08 2.13 -15.87
C PHE A 23 4.82 2.26 -15.01
N TYR A 24 4.08 1.15 -14.85
CA TYR A 24 3.00 0.98 -13.86
C TYR A 24 3.21 -0.32 -13.05
N CYS A 25 4.07 -0.22 -12.04
CA CYS A 25 4.42 -1.21 -11.00
C CYS A 25 4.49 -2.70 -11.38
N GLY A 26 5.12 -3.10 -12.49
CA GLY A 26 5.23 -4.53 -12.85
C GLY A 26 6.01 -5.38 -11.83
N ALA A 27 5.37 -5.86 -10.77
CA ALA A 27 5.98 -6.82 -9.86
C ALA A 27 5.99 -8.21 -10.51
N THR A 28 7.08 -8.95 -10.33
CA THR A 28 7.25 -10.28 -10.88
C THR A 28 6.38 -11.30 -10.13
N ALA A 29 6.11 -12.42 -10.79
CA ALA A 29 5.41 -13.54 -10.15
C ALA A 29 6.13 -14.04 -8.90
N GLU A 30 7.46 -14.07 -8.94
CA GLU A 30 8.33 -14.46 -7.83
C GLU A 30 8.16 -13.52 -6.62
N GLN A 31 8.18 -12.20 -6.84
CA GLN A 31 8.00 -11.25 -5.75
C GLN A 31 6.62 -11.40 -5.08
N LYS A 32 5.56 -11.67 -5.84
CA LYS A 32 4.21 -11.93 -5.29
C LYS A 32 4.16 -13.27 -4.54
N GLN A 33 4.80 -14.33 -5.05
CA GLN A 33 4.93 -15.61 -4.35
C GLN A 33 5.65 -15.45 -3.01
N ASN A 34 6.74 -14.68 -3.00
CA ASN A 34 7.49 -14.36 -1.80
C ASN A 34 6.64 -13.58 -0.79
N ALA A 35 5.90 -12.55 -1.23
CA ALA A 35 4.99 -11.80 -0.37
C ALA A 35 3.88 -12.68 0.24
N ALA A 36 3.33 -13.63 -0.52
CA ALA A 36 2.34 -14.59 -0.01
C ALA A 36 2.91 -15.53 1.05
N ARG A 37 4.12 -16.06 0.84
CA ARG A 37 4.78 -16.93 1.83
C ARG A 37 5.03 -16.21 3.15
N LEU A 38 5.37 -14.93 3.11
CA LEU A 38 5.51 -14.10 4.31
C LEU A 38 4.17 -13.89 5.02
N ALA A 39 3.10 -13.64 4.26
CA ALA A 39 1.75 -13.52 4.82
C ALA A 39 1.30 -14.79 5.57
N GLU A 40 1.60 -15.98 5.05
CA GLU A 40 1.30 -17.26 5.72
C GLU A 40 1.91 -17.37 7.12
N ALA A 41 3.07 -16.77 7.35
CA ALA A 41 3.77 -16.78 8.63
C ALA A 41 3.49 -15.55 9.51
N ALA A 42 2.61 -14.63 9.08
CA ALA A 42 2.32 -13.39 9.80
C ALA A 42 1.15 -13.53 10.78
N ASP A 43 1.24 -12.85 11.93
CA ASP A 43 0.14 -12.72 12.90
C ASP A 43 -0.95 -11.77 12.37
N LEU A 44 -0.53 -10.70 11.69
CA LEU A 44 -1.39 -9.71 11.06
C LEU A 44 -0.84 -9.31 9.69
N ILE A 45 -1.73 -9.14 8.73
CA ILE A 45 -1.39 -8.59 7.43
C ILE A 45 -2.10 -7.26 7.26
N ILE A 46 -1.35 -6.24 6.81
CA ILE A 46 -1.88 -4.93 6.47
C ILE A 46 -1.62 -4.69 4.99
N TYR A 47 -2.69 -4.54 4.21
CA TYR A 47 -2.62 -4.10 2.83
C TYR A 47 -2.77 -2.59 2.77
N ALA A 48 -1.64 -1.89 2.63
CA ALA A 48 -1.59 -0.45 2.42
C ALA A 48 -1.77 -0.15 0.93
N ALA A 49 -2.83 0.58 0.59
CA ALA A 49 -3.27 0.75 -0.79
C ALA A 49 -3.50 2.24 -1.10
N ASP A 50 -2.95 2.73 -2.21
CA ASP A 50 -3.33 4.04 -2.74
C ASP A 50 -4.79 4.11 -3.17
N LEU A 51 -5.40 5.30 -3.05
CA LEU A 51 -6.71 5.62 -3.59
C LEU A 51 -6.71 7.06 -4.08
N HIS A 52 -6.63 7.29 -5.40
CA HIS A 52 -6.61 8.64 -5.97
C HIS A 52 -7.77 8.87 -6.94
N PRO A 53 -8.41 10.07 -6.93
CA PRO A 53 -9.29 10.50 -8.03
C PRO A 53 -8.47 10.77 -9.30
N LEU A 54 -9.11 10.88 -10.47
CA LEU A 54 -8.43 11.16 -11.76
C LEU A 54 -7.78 12.54 -11.83
N GLU A 55 -8.25 13.49 -11.04
CA GLU A 55 -7.79 14.87 -11.07
C GLU A 55 -6.73 15.21 -10.01
N ALA A 56 -6.23 14.24 -9.25
CA ALA A 56 -5.25 14.45 -8.18
C ALA A 56 -3.95 15.15 -8.67
N ASP A 57 -3.49 16.17 -7.94
CA ASP A 57 -2.26 16.92 -8.28
C ASP A 57 -1.00 16.04 -8.36
N GLU A 58 -1.02 14.89 -7.67
CA GLU A 58 0.03 13.87 -7.71
C GLU A 58 0.36 13.40 -9.14
N PHE A 59 -0.60 13.47 -10.07
CA PHE A 59 -0.35 13.16 -11.48
C PHE A 59 0.62 14.13 -12.14
N ALA A 60 0.54 15.42 -11.83
CA ALA A 60 1.43 16.42 -12.40
C ALA A 60 2.85 16.27 -11.83
N VAL A 61 2.97 15.96 -10.53
CA VAL A 61 4.25 15.80 -9.84
C VAL A 61 5.02 14.56 -10.30
N ASN A 62 4.30 13.48 -10.66
CA ASN A 62 4.91 12.25 -11.20
C ASN A 62 5.18 12.32 -12.72
N GLY A 63 5.20 13.53 -13.31
CA GLY A 63 5.48 13.73 -14.74
C GLY A 63 4.39 13.21 -15.66
N GLY A 64 3.14 13.16 -15.20
CA GLY A 64 2.00 12.60 -15.94
C GLY A 64 1.92 11.07 -15.92
N LEU A 65 2.80 10.39 -15.18
CA LEU A 65 2.68 8.96 -14.92
C LEU A 65 1.59 8.77 -13.86
N TYR A 66 0.52 8.08 -14.24
CA TYR A 66 -0.55 7.69 -13.34
C TYR A 66 -0.11 6.46 -12.50
N PRO A 67 0.31 6.55 -11.23
CA PRO A 67 0.48 5.33 -10.43
C PRO A 67 -0.92 4.72 -10.22
N VAL A 68 -1.34 3.85 -11.15
CA VAL A 68 -2.71 3.35 -11.14
C VAL A 68 -2.77 2.16 -10.19
N HIS A 69 -2.71 2.46 -8.90
CA HIS A 69 -2.99 1.48 -7.87
C HIS A 69 -4.36 1.84 -7.31
N ASN A 70 -5.28 0.89 -7.44
CA ASN A 70 -6.63 0.91 -6.88
C ASN A 70 -7.50 2.13 -7.21
N THR A 71 -7.53 2.55 -8.48
CA THR A 71 -8.56 3.51 -8.91
C THR A 71 -9.96 2.99 -8.60
N LEU A 72 -10.76 3.87 -8.02
CA LEU A 72 -12.11 3.61 -7.52
C LEU A 72 -13.08 3.49 -8.71
N TYR A 73 -13.04 2.35 -9.37
CA TYR A 73 -13.90 2.03 -10.51
C TYR A 73 -14.43 0.60 -10.37
N PRO A 74 -15.67 0.41 -9.91
CA PRO A 74 -16.34 -0.89 -10.00
C PRO A 74 -16.35 -1.42 -11.45
N GLU A 75 -16.42 -0.49 -12.41
CA GLU A 75 -16.39 -0.75 -13.85
C GLU A 75 -15.05 -1.29 -14.37
N ARG A 76 -13.96 -1.20 -13.60
CA ARG A 76 -12.63 -1.74 -13.99
C ARG A 76 -12.64 -3.26 -14.17
N LEU A 77 -13.62 -3.93 -13.58
CA LEU A 77 -13.83 -5.38 -13.72
C LEU A 77 -14.49 -5.74 -15.06
N LYS A 78 -14.91 -4.76 -15.86
CA LYS A 78 -15.48 -4.97 -17.18
C LYS A 78 -14.36 -5.15 -18.22
N PRO A 79 -14.44 -6.15 -19.12
CA PRO A 79 -13.38 -6.46 -20.09
C PRO A 79 -12.99 -5.36 -21.10
N ASP A 80 -13.76 -4.28 -21.15
CA ASP A 80 -13.67 -3.15 -22.08
C ASP A 80 -13.32 -1.82 -21.38
N PHE A 81 -13.03 -1.84 -20.08
CA PHE A 81 -12.58 -0.65 -19.35
C PHE A 81 -11.29 -0.09 -19.96
N VAL A 82 -11.33 1.18 -20.36
CA VAL A 82 -10.18 1.91 -20.91
C VAL A 82 -9.49 2.64 -19.77
N TYR A 83 -8.30 2.17 -19.44
CA TYR A 83 -7.63 2.50 -18.20
C TYR A 83 -6.72 3.73 -18.31
N MET A 84 -6.21 4.03 -19.50
CA MET A 84 -5.33 5.17 -19.74
C MET A 84 -5.62 5.85 -21.07
N ARG A 85 -5.48 7.18 -21.07
CA ARG A 85 -5.29 8.00 -22.27
C ARG A 85 -3.86 8.51 -22.25
N THR A 86 -3.11 8.25 -23.32
CA THR A 86 -1.74 8.78 -23.44
C THR A 86 -1.75 10.31 -23.48
N ALA A 87 -0.58 10.95 -23.42
CA ALA A 87 -0.45 12.40 -23.65
C ALA A 87 -1.05 12.84 -25.01
N GLN A 88 -1.21 11.90 -25.95
CA GLN A 88 -1.83 12.08 -27.27
C GLN A 88 -3.31 11.64 -27.31
N SER A 89 -3.95 11.43 -26.15
CA SER A 89 -5.34 10.99 -26.01
C SER A 89 -5.66 9.59 -26.55
N GLU A 90 -4.66 8.75 -26.82
CA GLU A 90 -4.89 7.38 -27.28
C GLU A 90 -5.41 6.50 -26.15
N LYS A 91 -6.54 5.83 -26.39
CA LYS A 91 -7.15 4.89 -25.46
C LYS A 91 -6.36 3.58 -25.46
N LEU A 92 -5.79 3.21 -24.31
CA LEU A 92 -5.10 1.92 -24.15
C LEU A 92 -6.02 0.93 -23.41
N PRO A 93 -6.63 -0.03 -24.11
CA PRO A 93 -7.40 -1.09 -23.47
C PRO A 93 -6.48 -2.09 -22.75
N LEU A 94 -6.94 -2.64 -21.63
CA LEU A 94 -6.19 -3.59 -20.78
C LEU A 94 -5.95 -4.98 -21.44
N ARG A 95 -6.59 -5.27 -22.57
CA ARG A 95 -6.51 -6.59 -23.20
C ARG A 95 -5.06 -6.93 -23.59
N ASN A 96 -4.56 -8.03 -23.02
CA ASN A 96 -3.29 -8.69 -23.35
C ASN A 96 -2.00 -7.93 -22.95
N LYS A 97 -2.07 -6.90 -22.10
CA LYS A 97 -0.88 -6.15 -21.59
C LYS A 97 -0.68 -6.20 -20.08
N THR A 98 -1.57 -6.86 -19.35
CA THR A 98 -1.40 -7.16 -17.92
C THR A 98 -0.78 -8.53 -17.77
N THR A 99 0.25 -8.64 -16.92
CA THR A 99 0.61 -9.93 -16.32
C THR A 99 -0.63 -10.34 -15.53
N SER A 100 -1.36 -11.31 -16.09
CA SER A 100 -2.68 -11.83 -15.73
C SER A 100 -3.23 -11.48 -14.34
N PRO A 101 -4.56 -11.19 -14.22
CA PRO A 101 -5.31 -11.20 -12.95
C PRO A 101 -4.96 -12.36 -11.98
N ARG A 102 -4.44 -13.49 -12.51
CA ARG A 102 -3.88 -14.64 -11.76
C ARG A 102 -2.84 -14.28 -10.69
N LEU A 103 -2.10 -13.19 -10.82
CA LEU A 103 -1.05 -12.86 -9.85
C LEU A 103 -1.60 -12.14 -8.60
N THR A 104 -2.68 -11.37 -8.73
CA THR A 104 -3.39 -10.80 -7.57
C THR A 104 -4.19 -11.88 -6.83
N ASP A 105 -4.67 -12.91 -7.56
CA ASP A 105 -5.32 -14.07 -6.96
C ASP A 105 -4.44 -14.78 -5.93
N LEU A 106 -3.12 -14.90 -6.17
CA LEU A 106 -2.21 -15.58 -5.24
C LEU A 106 -2.15 -14.86 -3.87
N LEU A 107 -2.09 -13.53 -3.88
CA LEU A 107 -2.16 -12.74 -2.65
C LEU A 107 -3.55 -12.86 -2.00
N ALA A 108 -4.62 -12.81 -2.79
CA ALA A 108 -5.98 -13.00 -2.31
C ALA A 108 -6.19 -14.39 -1.66
N GLN A 109 -5.57 -15.44 -2.20
CA GLN A 109 -5.60 -16.79 -1.63
C GLN A 109 -4.83 -16.85 -0.30
N ALA A 110 -3.67 -16.19 -0.19
CA ALA A 110 -2.88 -16.20 1.05
C ALA A 110 -3.61 -15.55 2.25
N VAL A 111 -4.59 -14.68 1.96
CA VAL A 111 -5.46 -14.05 2.98
C VAL A 111 -6.86 -14.65 3.04
N LYS A 112 -7.18 -15.64 2.21
CA LYS A 112 -8.51 -16.25 2.17
C LYS A 112 -8.83 -16.92 3.50
N GLY A 113 -10.03 -16.66 4.01
CA GLY A 113 -10.51 -17.23 5.28
C GLY A 113 -9.93 -16.58 6.53
N ARG A 114 -9.08 -15.55 6.39
CA ARG A 114 -8.63 -14.72 7.51
C ARG A 114 -9.70 -13.71 7.89
N LYS A 115 -9.79 -13.37 9.18
CA LYS A 115 -10.65 -12.27 9.62
C LYS A 115 -10.15 -10.94 9.03
N SER A 116 -11.03 -10.23 8.33
CA SER A 116 -10.69 -9.05 7.54
C SER A 116 -11.54 -7.83 7.88
N GLY A 117 -10.99 -6.64 7.62
CA GLY A 117 -11.69 -5.36 7.72
C GLY A 117 -10.98 -4.25 6.96
N LEU A 118 -11.68 -3.15 6.70
CA LEU A 118 -11.15 -1.98 6.01
C LEU A 118 -11.07 -0.80 7.00
N LEU A 119 -9.89 -0.18 7.13
CA LEU A 119 -9.68 1.01 7.95
C LEU A 119 -9.26 2.19 7.09
N VAL A 120 -10.14 3.18 6.96
CA VAL A 120 -9.96 4.31 6.06
C VAL A 120 -9.80 5.61 6.85
N PRO A 121 -8.63 6.27 6.79
CA PRO A 121 -8.48 7.63 7.30
C PRO A 121 -9.46 8.59 6.60
N ARG A 122 -10.05 9.52 7.35
CA ARG A 122 -11.02 10.50 6.80
C ARG A 122 -10.46 11.30 5.61
N ASP A 123 -9.18 11.61 5.62
CA ASP A 123 -8.54 12.39 4.55
C ASP A 123 -8.48 11.66 3.20
N ILE A 124 -8.60 10.33 3.21
CA ILE A 124 -8.69 9.55 1.98
C ILE A 124 -9.91 9.93 1.16
N TYR A 125 -10.97 10.46 1.76
CA TYR A 125 -12.14 10.89 1.01
C TYR A 125 -11.91 12.23 0.27
N PHE A 126 -10.88 13.01 0.61
CA PHE A 126 -10.72 14.41 0.19
C PHE A 126 -9.49 14.70 -0.68
N GLN A 127 -8.83 13.69 -1.23
CA GLN A 127 -7.50 13.85 -1.86
C GLN A 127 -7.39 14.86 -3.02
N ALA A 128 -8.49 15.29 -3.66
CA ALA A 128 -8.48 16.34 -4.68
C ALA A 128 -8.95 17.73 -4.19
N SER A 129 -9.85 17.80 -3.21
CA SER A 129 -10.39 19.04 -2.67
C SER A 129 -10.88 18.83 -1.25
N GLU A 130 -10.48 19.69 -0.32
CA GLU A 130 -10.92 19.64 1.08
C GLU A 130 -12.39 20.02 1.26
N THR A 131 -13.05 20.53 0.21
CA THR A 131 -14.44 21.03 0.30
C THR A 131 -15.50 20.01 -0.12
N ARG A 132 -15.14 18.96 -0.86
CA ARG A 132 -16.06 17.91 -1.30
C ARG A 132 -15.33 16.56 -1.34
N PRO A 133 -15.89 15.49 -0.75
CA PRO A 133 -15.29 14.18 -0.87
C PRO A 133 -15.33 13.70 -2.33
N PHE A 134 -14.24 13.10 -2.82
CA PHE A 134 -14.18 12.54 -4.17
C PHE A 134 -14.83 11.15 -4.27
N CYS A 135 -14.98 10.43 -3.16
CA CYS A 135 -15.67 9.13 -3.08
C CYS A 135 -16.54 9.04 -1.82
N ALA A 136 -17.52 8.14 -1.83
CA ALA A 136 -18.32 7.78 -0.67
C ALA A 136 -17.77 6.52 0.02
N PRO A 137 -18.13 6.25 1.30
CA PRO A 137 -17.72 5.06 2.03
C PRO A 137 -18.02 3.75 1.28
N GLY A 138 -19.23 3.64 0.71
CA GLY A 138 -19.68 2.45 -0.02
C GLY A 138 -18.85 2.16 -1.28
N ASP A 139 -18.31 3.18 -1.94
CA ASP A 139 -17.47 2.98 -3.13
C ASP A 139 -16.13 2.33 -2.75
N ILE A 140 -15.60 2.65 -1.57
CA ILE A 140 -14.35 2.05 -1.05
C ILE A 140 -14.61 0.61 -0.63
N GLU A 141 -15.71 0.34 0.07
CA GLU A 141 -16.11 -1.03 0.44
C GLU A 141 -16.33 -1.92 -0.79
N GLU A 142 -16.95 -1.39 -1.85
CA GLU A 142 -17.12 -2.09 -3.11
C GLU A 142 -15.77 -2.36 -3.81
N THR A 143 -14.89 -1.35 -3.84
CA THR A 143 -13.56 -1.43 -4.48
C THR A 143 -12.72 -2.55 -3.88
N PHE A 144 -12.73 -2.71 -2.56
CA PHE A 144 -11.95 -3.72 -1.86
C PHE A 144 -12.74 -4.99 -1.50
N ARG A 145 -14.05 -4.99 -1.69
CA ARG A 145 -14.97 -6.07 -1.28
C ARG A 145 -14.83 -6.42 0.20
N GLN A 146 -14.70 -5.40 1.04
CA GLN A 146 -14.52 -5.52 2.49
C GLN A 146 -15.32 -4.44 3.22
N PRO A 147 -15.94 -4.76 4.36
CA PRO A 147 -16.66 -3.76 5.15
C PRO A 147 -15.70 -2.84 5.92
N LEU A 148 -16.12 -1.60 6.11
CA LEU A 148 -15.48 -0.66 7.01
C LEU A 148 -15.59 -1.14 8.46
N VAL A 149 -14.48 -1.04 9.19
CA VAL A 149 -14.45 -1.34 10.63
C VAL A 149 -14.20 -0.07 11.42
N SER A 150 -14.89 0.04 12.56
CA SER A 150 -14.63 1.14 13.49
C SER A 150 -13.30 0.96 14.22
N GLU A 151 -12.75 2.06 14.73
CA GLU A 151 -11.61 2.03 15.65
C GLU A 151 -11.83 1.02 16.80
N MET A 152 -13.02 1.06 17.40
CA MET A 152 -13.33 0.22 18.56
C MET A 152 -13.41 -1.27 18.18
N ALA A 153 -13.94 -1.59 16.99
CA ALA A 153 -13.93 -2.94 16.47
C ALA A 153 -12.49 -3.43 16.26
N PHE A 154 -11.64 -2.62 15.63
CA PHE A 154 -10.22 -2.96 15.44
C PHE A 154 -9.52 -3.28 16.77
N LEU A 155 -9.75 -2.47 17.81
CA LEU A 155 -9.09 -2.63 19.11
C LEU A 155 -9.60 -3.86 19.88
N LYS A 156 -10.88 -4.23 19.74
CA LYS A 156 -11.50 -5.35 20.48
C LYS A 156 -11.34 -6.70 19.80
N GLU A 157 -11.23 -6.72 18.47
CA GLU A 157 -11.29 -7.95 17.70
C GLU A 157 -9.92 -8.44 17.22
N ASN A 158 -9.75 -9.75 17.05
CA ASN A 158 -8.52 -10.33 16.51
C ASN A 158 -8.58 -10.44 14.98
N PHE A 159 -8.44 -9.30 14.29
CA PHE A 159 -8.23 -9.28 12.83
C PHE A 159 -6.90 -9.93 12.46
N GLN A 160 -6.89 -10.64 11.33
CA GLN A 160 -5.70 -11.30 10.78
C GLN A 160 -5.28 -10.67 9.44
N PHE A 161 -6.18 -9.90 8.81
CA PHE A 161 -5.93 -9.12 7.61
C PHE A 161 -6.66 -7.78 7.69
N MET A 162 -6.07 -6.70 7.20
CA MET A 162 -6.67 -5.37 7.16
C MET A 162 -6.29 -4.66 5.87
N ILE A 163 -7.22 -3.91 5.29
CA ILE A 163 -6.92 -2.99 4.19
C ILE A 163 -6.89 -1.58 4.77
N ALA A 164 -5.83 -0.83 4.47
CA ALA A 164 -5.59 0.51 4.96
C ALA A 164 -5.29 1.43 3.78
N PRO A 165 -6.26 2.21 3.29
CA PRO A 165 -5.98 3.19 2.26
C PRO A 165 -4.99 4.25 2.75
N LYS A 166 -4.01 4.59 1.92
CA LYS A 166 -2.97 5.57 2.25
C LYS A 166 -3.21 6.91 1.58
N LYS A 167 -2.69 7.97 2.21
CA LYS A 167 -2.74 9.34 1.71
C LYS A 167 -1.38 9.67 1.09
N TYR A 168 -1.33 9.86 -0.23
CA TYR A 168 -0.08 9.99 -0.98
C TYR A 168 0.84 8.76 -0.81
N PHE A 169 2.15 8.96 -0.87
CA PHE A 169 3.16 7.91 -0.81
C PHE A 169 3.38 7.26 0.58
N ASP A 170 2.78 7.78 1.65
CA ASP A 170 3.08 7.34 3.02
C ASP A 170 1.83 6.78 3.73
N ALA A 171 1.83 5.48 4.01
CA ALA A 171 0.74 4.82 4.71
C ALA A 171 0.64 5.16 6.21
N THR A 172 1.67 5.80 6.77
CA THR A 172 1.77 6.11 8.19
C THR A 172 1.39 7.54 8.53
N ARG A 173 1.30 8.42 7.54
CA ARG A 173 0.97 9.82 7.74
C ARG A 173 -0.50 9.99 8.10
N LEU A 174 -0.76 10.68 9.22
CA LEU A 174 -2.05 11.31 9.46
C LEU A 174 -2.05 12.67 8.78
N GLY A 175 -3.11 13.02 8.07
CA GLY A 175 -3.26 14.38 7.59
C GLY A 175 -3.87 15.30 8.65
N ASN A 176 -3.85 16.59 8.32
CA ASN A 176 -3.83 17.72 9.23
C ASN A 176 -5.05 17.79 10.17
N THR A 177 -4.84 18.25 11.41
CA THR A 177 -5.89 18.49 12.42
C THR A 177 -6.67 19.79 12.15
N GLY A 178 -6.80 20.19 10.88
CA GLY A 178 -7.56 21.37 10.49
C GLY A 178 -9.05 21.19 10.83
N PRO A 179 -9.82 22.29 10.98
CA PRO A 179 -11.25 22.18 11.18
C PRO A 179 -11.85 21.39 10.02
N LEU A 180 -12.40 20.23 10.34
CA LEU A 180 -13.05 19.35 9.38
C LEU A 180 -14.28 20.08 8.82
N PRO A 181 -14.58 19.97 7.52
CA PRO A 181 -15.86 20.43 6.99
C PRO A 181 -17.01 19.80 7.78
N PRO A 182 -18.09 20.55 8.03
CA PRO A 182 -19.24 20.07 8.82
C PRO A 182 -19.76 18.74 8.26
N ASP A 183 -20.33 17.89 9.12
CA ASP A 183 -20.87 16.54 8.84
C ASP A 183 -21.50 16.39 7.45
N GLN A 184 -20.66 16.10 6.46
CA GLN A 184 -21.07 15.78 5.11
C GLN A 184 -20.95 14.27 4.93
N ASN A 185 -22.07 13.64 4.59
CA ASN A 185 -22.14 12.37 3.84
C ASN A 185 -21.56 11.11 4.51
N ASP A 186 -22.09 10.70 5.68
CA ASP A 186 -21.82 9.37 6.26
C ASP A 186 -20.33 9.00 6.43
N LEU A 187 -19.43 9.99 6.37
CA LEU A 187 -18.00 9.77 6.45
C LEU A 187 -17.59 9.44 7.88
N PRO A 188 -16.61 8.53 8.08
CA PRO A 188 -16.08 8.27 9.42
C PRO A 188 -15.60 9.55 10.11
N LEU A 189 -16.01 9.74 11.37
CA LEU A 189 -15.63 10.91 12.18
C LEU A 189 -14.17 10.85 12.67
N TRP A 190 -13.55 9.68 12.63
CA TRP A 190 -12.19 9.47 13.11
C TRP A 190 -11.15 9.69 11.99
N ASN A 191 -10.11 10.45 12.30
CA ASN A 191 -8.93 10.58 11.43
C ASN A 191 -7.78 9.75 11.98
N VAL A 192 -7.89 8.42 11.85
CA VAL A 192 -6.91 7.45 12.33
C VAL A 192 -6.49 6.55 11.17
N ASN A 193 -5.21 6.19 11.13
CA ASN A 193 -4.71 5.13 10.26
C ASN A 193 -4.40 3.87 11.07
N VAL A 194 -4.19 2.76 10.36
CA VAL A 194 -4.03 1.43 10.99
C VAL A 194 -2.81 1.37 11.89
N PHE A 195 -1.73 2.08 11.53
CA PHE A 195 -0.49 2.09 12.29
C PHE A 195 -0.63 2.82 13.63
N ASN A 196 -1.42 3.91 13.69
CA ASN A 196 -1.76 4.55 14.95
C ASN A 196 -2.58 3.64 15.87
N LEU A 197 -3.49 2.84 15.29
CA LEU A 197 -4.24 1.86 16.08
C LEU A 197 -3.37 0.70 16.54
N LEU A 198 -2.36 0.31 15.77
CA LEU A 198 -1.37 -0.68 16.17
C LEU A 198 -0.54 -0.22 17.38
N VAL A 199 -0.16 1.05 17.47
CA VAL A 199 0.51 1.61 18.68
C VAL A 199 -0.33 1.37 19.93
N ARG A 200 -1.65 1.55 19.82
CA ARG A 200 -2.60 1.36 20.94
C ARG A 200 -2.85 -0.11 21.24
N LYS A 201 -2.98 -0.95 20.20
CA LYS A 201 -3.28 -2.37 20.33
C LYS A 201 -2.08 -3.18 20.80
N TYR A 202 -0.89 -2.85 20.32
CA TYR A 202 0.36 -3.53 20.61
C TYR A 202 1.45 -2.53 21.03
N PRO A 203 1.33 -1.95 22.25
CA PRO A 203 2.33 -1.01 22.76
C PRO A 203 3.72 -1.67 22.86
N THR A 204 4.75 -1.00 22.35
CA THR A 204 6.11 -1.56 22.22
C THR A 204 6.81 -1.83 23.56
N GLU A 205 6.27 -1.38 24.68
CA GLU A 205 6.74 -1.73 26.03
C GLU A 205 6.31 -3.15 26.44
N LYS A 206 5.28 -3.71 25.78
CA LYS A 206 4.69 -5.02 26.09
C LYS A 206 4.84 -6.03 24.96
N PHE A 207 5.01 -5.54 23.73
CA PHE A 207 5.11 -6.35 22.53
C PHE A 207 6.38 -6.05 21.75
N GLU A 208 6.99 -7.10 21.24
CA GLU A 208 8.06 -7.00 20.27
C GLU A 208 7.44 -6.99 18.88
N LEU A 209 7.45 -5.83 18.22
CA LEU A 209 6.84 -5.66 16.91
C LEU A 209 7.85 -5.86 15.78
N TRP A 210 7.50 -6.72 14.84
CA TRP A 210 8.24 -6.93 13.61
C TRP A 210 7.37 -6.50 12.44
N LEU A 211 7.77 -5.44 11.75
CA LEU A 211 7.05 -4.80 10.66
C LEU A 211 7.79 -5.14 9.35
N ILE A 212 7.25 -6.10 8.59
CA ILE A 212 7.87 -6.66 7.39
C ILE A 212 7.20 -6.09 6.16
N ASN A 213 7.89 -5.25 5.41
CA ASN A 213 7.39 -4.53 4.26
C ASN A 213 7.74 -5.25 2.96
N THR A 214 6.71 -5.43 2.14
CA THR A 214 6.81 -5.92 0.76
C THR A 214 6.02 -4.96 -0.13
N GLY A 215 6.29 -4.99 -1.44
CA GLY A 215 5.47 -4.26 -2.40
C GLY A 215 6.22 -3.24 -3.23
N VAL A 216 5.47 -2.23 -3.67
CA VAL A 216 5.90 -1.32 -4.72
C VAL A 216 5.54 0.12 -4.35
N VAL A 217 6.21 1.14 -4.86
CA VAL A 217 7.54 1.08 -5.49
C VAL A 217 8.60 1.44 -4.44
N GLU A 218 9.76 0.76 -4.45
CA GLU A 218 10.79 0.87 -3.40
C GLU A 218 11.14 2.32 -3.07
N SER A 219 11.44 3.14 -4.07
CA SER A 219 11.93 4.51 -3.90
C SER A 219 10.85 5.55 -3.59
N ILE A 220 9.58 5.14 -3.50
CA ILE A 220 8.45 6.02 -3.25
C ILE A 220 7.62 5.45 -2.09
N CYS A 221 6.57 4.68 -2.41
CA CYS A 221 5.58 4.28 -1.41
C CYS A 221 6.18 3.45 -0.29
N LEU A 222 7.05 2.52 -0.65
CA LEU A 222 7.67 1.62 0.31
C LEU A 222 8.72 2.34 1.17
N LEU A 223 9.60 3.16 0.57
CA LEU A 223 10.57 3.97 1.32
C LEU A 223 9.89 4.89 2.32
N HIS A 224 8.92 5.69 1.87
CA HIS A 224 8.20 6.64 2.72
C HIS A 224 7.46 5.92 3.86
N THR A 225 6.72 4.86 3.54
CA THR A 225 6.03 4.05 4.55
C THR A 225 7.02 3.44 5.54
N SER A 226 8.16 2.91 5.09
CA SER A 226 9.15 2.27 5.96
C SER A 226 9.77 3.27 6.95
N ILE A 227 10.12 4.47 6.47
CA ILE A 227 10.64 5.56 7.31
C ILE A 227 9.58 5.99 8.32
N GLY A 228 8.33 6.18 7.88
CA GLY A 228 7.23 6.53 8.76
C GLY A 228 6.93 5.47 9.82
N LEU A 229 7.02 4.19 9.47
CA LEU A 229 6.91 3.09 10.43
C LEU A 229 8.02 3.15 11.47
N LYS A 230 9.25 3.46 11.06
CA LYS A 230 10.37 3.60 11.97
C LYS A 230 10.20 4.80 12.92
N GLN A 231 9.59 5.88 12.45
CA GLN A 231 9.26 7.04 13.28
C GLN A 231 8.14 6.72 14.29
N LEU A 232 7.08 6.02 13.86
CA LEU A 232 5.97 5.63 14.74
C LEU A 232 6.37 4.52 15.74
N PHE A 233 7.23 3.60 15.33
CA PHE A 233 7.67 2.45 16.12
C PHE A 233 9.19 2.41 16.24
N PRO A 234 9.82 3.33 16.98
CA PRO A 234 11.28 3.45 17.04
C PRO A 234 11.97 2.19 17.59
N ARG A 235 11.27 1.41 18.42
CA ARG A 235 11.76 0.15 19.01
C ARG A 235 11.39 -1.10 18.23
N ALA A 236 10.55 -1.00 17.19
CA ALA A 236 10.21 -2.14 16.35
C ALA A 236 11.37 -2.47 15.39
N ARG A 237 11.41 -3.75 14.98
CA ARG A 237 12.19 -4.16 13.82
C ARG A 237 11.38 -3.85 12.57
N VAL A 238 11.91 -3.02 11.69
CA VAL A 238 11.31 -2.70 10.39
C VAL A 238 12.20 -3.31 9.33
N ILE A 239 11.63 -4.15 8.48
CA ILE A 239 12.36 -4.97 7.51
C ILE A 239 11.75 -4.76 6.14
N ASN A 240 12.54 -4.37 5.15
CA ASN A 240 12.16 -4.37 3.75
C ASN A 240 12.65 -5.66 3.09
N VAL A 241 11.78 -6.35 2.36
CA VAL A 241 12.09 -7.65 1.79
C VAL A 241 12.58 -7.51 0.35
N ALA A 242 13.90 -7.55 0.15
CA ALA A 242 14.56 -7.15 -1.10
C ALA A 242 14.09 -7.93 -2.35
N ASP A 243 13.72 -9.20 -2.20
CA ASP A 243 13.22 -10.07 -3.27
C ASP A 243 11.68 -10.15 -3.31
N ALA A 244 11.00 -9.30 -2.53
CA ALA A 244 9.56 -9.08 -2.55
C ALA A 244 9.23 -7.58 -2.66
N THR A 245 10.12 -6.79 -3.25
CA THR A 245 9.93 -5.36 -3.53
C THR A 245 10.41 -4.99 -4.92
N THR A 246 9.81 -3.97 -5.53
CA THR A 246 10.14 -3.54 -6.90
C THR A 246 10.76 -2.14 -6.92
N PRO A 247 11.97 -1.95 -7.46
CA PRO A 247 12.58 -0.63 -7.61
C PRO A 247 12.00 0.15 -8.80
N LEU A 248 11.93 1.47 -8.65
CA LEU A 248 11.65 2.40 -9.75
C LEU A 248 12.98 2.96 -10.28
N TYR A 249 13.19 2.97 -11.59
CA TYR A 249 14.39 3.52 -12.21
C TYR A 249 14.12 4.02 -13.63
N GLY A 250 14.99 4.89 -14.13
CA GLY A 250 14.88 5.54 -15.43
C GLY A 250 15.52 6.93 -15.43
N LEU A 251 15.96 7.40 -16.60
CA LEU A 251 16.66 8.69 -16.75
C LEU A 251 15.88 9.88 -16.17
N GLY A 252 14.55 9.90 -16.30
CA GLY A 252 13.69 10.94 -15.73
C GLY A 252 13.55 10.91 -14.20
N LEU A 253 14.02 9.84 -13.56
CA LEU A 253 13.92 9.61 -12.12
C LEU A 253 15.28 9.71 -11.41
N GLY A 254 16.35 9.99 -12.15
CA GLY A 254 17.70 10.12 -11.61
C GLY A 254 18.41 8.81 -11.25
N PHE A 255 17.86 7.65 -11.63
CA PHE A 255 18.49 6.35 -11.45
C PHE A 255 18.67 5.66 -12.80
N ALA A 256 19.91 5.30 -13.16
CA ALA A 256 20.21 4.64 -14.41
C ALA A 256 19.85 3.14 -14.42
N SER A 257 19.70 2.51 -13.25
CA SER A 257 19.37 1.09 -13.13
C SER A 257 18.57 0.74 -11.88
N ALA A 258 17.92 -0.43 -11.89
CA ALA A 258 17.27 -1.03 -10.72
C ALA A 258 18.23 -1.18 -9.53
N VAL A 259 19.48 -1.58 -9.80
CA VAL A 259 20.52 -1.78 -8.77
C VAL A 259 20.88 -0.47 -8.10
N GLU A 260 21.03 0.61 -8.88
CA GLU A 260 21.32 1.94 -8.35
C GLU A 260 20.19 2.47 -7.46
N SER A 261 18.94 2.38 -7.94
CA SER A 261 17.75 2.77 -7.18
C SER A 261 17.66 2.02 -5.85
N ARG A 262 17.83 0.69 -5.88
CA ARG A 262 17.82 -0.14 -4.68
C ARG A 262 18.95 0.20 -3.73
N THR A 263 20.17 0.40 -4.24
CA THR A 263 21.33 0.75 -3.42
C THR A 263 21.11 2.08 -2.68
N ALA A 264 20.52 3.07 -3.35
CA ALA A 264 20.16 4.33 -2.72
C ALA A 264 19.10 4.15 -1.62
N CYS A 265 18.03 3.40 -1.90
CA CYS A 265 16.97 3.11 -0.93
C CYS A 265 17.49 2.34 0.29
N GLU A 266 18.31 1.30 0.07
CA GLU A 266 18.94 0.51 1.12
C GLU A 266 19.80 1.38 2.03
N ARG A 267 20.61 2.27 1.45
CA ARG A 267 21.46 3.17 2.22
C ARG A 267 20.64 4.08 3.12
N ILE A 268 19.64 4.77 2.56
CA ILE A 268 18.77 5.69 3.31
C ILE A 268 18.07 4.94 4.46
N CYS A 269 17.52 3.77 4.18
CA CYS A 269 16.84 2.96 5.17
C CYS A 269 17.77 2.46 6.29
N ARG A 270 18.98 2.02 5.96
CA ARG A 270 19.95 1.55 6.96
C ARG A 270 20.40 2.69 7.89
N GLU A 271 20.54 3.91 7.37
CA GLU A 271 20.88 5.10 8.16
C GLU A 271 19.84 5.39 9.27
N VAL A 272 18.57 4.99 9.07
CA VAL A 272 17.50 5.13 10.07
C VAL A 272 17.17 3.80 10.78
N GLY A 273 17.97 2.75 10.61
CA GLY A 273 17.80 1.48 11.31
C GLY A 273 16.64 0.61 10.79
N ILE A 274 16.41 0.63 9.48
CA ILE A 274 15.54 -0.30 8.74
C ILE A 274 16.43 -1.37 8.07
N GLU A 275 16.05 -2.63 8.23
CA GLU A 275 16.79 -3.79 7.71
C GLU A 275 16.35 -4.12 6.28
N TYR A 276 17.25 -4.71 5.49
CA TYR A 276 16.92 -5.34 4.22
C TYR A 276 17.31 -6.81 4.30
N LEU A 277 16.33 -7.69 4.06
CA LEU A 277 16.51 -9.13 4.08
C LEU A 277 15.89 -9.74 2.83
N SER A 278 16.39 -10.89 2.40
CA SER A 278 15.66 -11.76 1.47
C SER A 278 14.48 -12.42 2.16
N THR A 279 13.53 -12.92 1.37
CA THR A 279 12.37 -13.67 1.87
C THR A 279 12.81 -14.88 2.69
N ALA A 280 13.87 -15.57 2.26
CA ALA A 280 14.41 -16.72 2.97
C ALA A 280 15.00 -16.36 4.34
N GLU A 281 15.69 -15.22 4.44
CA GLU A 281 16.21 -14.72 5.72
C GLU A 281 15.08 -14.26 6.64
N CYS A 282 14.08 -13.54 6.10
CA CYS A 282 12.87 -13.15 6.83
C CYS A 282 12.16 -14.37 7.43
N LEU A 283 11.84 -15.39 6.63
CA LEU A 283 11.14 -16.58 7.11
C LEU A 283 11.93 -17.32 8.19
N ARG A 284 13.26 -17.34 8.11
CA ARG A 284 14.11 -17.96 9.14
C ARG A 284 14.02 -17.22 10.47
N VAL A 285 13.95 -15.90 10.45
CA VAL A 285 13.84 -15.11 11.68
C VAL A 285 12.42 -15.10 12.25
N MET A 286 11.38 -15.29 11.41
CA MET A 286 9.97 -15.34 11.83
C MET A 286 9.61 -16.60 12.62
N GLN A 287 10.38 -17.69 12.44
CA GLN A 287 10.25 -18.94 13.21
C GLN A 287 10.65 -18.76 14.69
#